data_AF-A0AAU4AKB6-F1
#
_entry.id   AF-A0AAU4AKB6-F1
#
_cell.length_a   1.000
_cell.length_b   1.000
_cell.length_c   1.000
_cell.angle_alpha   90.00
_cell.angle_beta   90.00
_cell.angle_gamma   90.00
#
_symmetry.space_group_name_H-M   'P 1'
#
loop_
_entity.id
_entity.type
_entity.pdbx_description
1 polymer ?
#
loop_
_entity_poly.entity_id
_entity_poly.type
_entity_poly.pdbx_seq_one_letter_code
_entity_poly.pdbx_strand_id
1 'polypeptide(L)'
;MLASVRKTMKSLPSYEMPSDDFVAVIRRDAPDAGEFLWMKDDRTYCSAIVHEGLARVECGSMPESWPRKGVLKVTTGEPYQEKPGEQPSLFVFLAVVEGEHGPYGYEGTPPEAAGPVHDAVVTFASGRRLGLLSYEKRSSRIPETEICGADGAVCFPAYYPNR
;
A
#
# COMPACT_ATOMS: atom_id res chain seq x y z
N MET A 1 -7.36 -1.37 18.45
CA MET A 1 -8.34 -1.13 17.35
C MET A 1 -8.18 -2.12 16.20
N LEU A 2 -7.03 -2.81 16.11
CA LEU A 2 -6.73 -3.81 15.10
C LEU A 2 -7.18 -5.24 15.49
N ALA A 3 -7.92 -5.41 16.58
CA ALA A 3 -8.28 -6.73 17.10
C ALA A 3 -9.11 -7.59 16.13
N SER A 4 -10.07 -6.98 15.41
CA SER A 4 -10.87 -7.66 14.38
C SER A 4 -10.03 -8.05 13.17
N VAL A 5 -9.19 -7.13 12.68
CA VAL A 5 -8.23 -7.37 11.59
C VAL A 5 -7.26 -8.50 11.95
N ARG A 6 -6.69 -8.47 13.15
CA ARG A 6 -5.83 -9.54 13.68
C ARG A 6 -6.58 -10.87 13.75
N LYS A 7 -7.87 -10.89 14.12
CA LYS A 7 -8.67 -12.11 14.14
C LYS A 7 -8.82 -12.69 12.73
N THR A 8 -9.07 -11.84 11.73
CA THR A 8 -9.14 -12.23 10.31
C THR A 8 -7.78 -12.70 9.77
N MET A 9 -6.68 -12.08 10.20
CA MET A 9 -5.32 -12.45 9.77
C MET A 9 -4.77 -13.70 10.47
N LYS A 10 -5.23 -14.02 11.70
CA LYS A 10 -4.76 -15.20 12.47
C LYS A 10 -5.01 -16.54 11.78
N SER A 11 -5.93 -16.61 10.81
CA SER A 11 -6.17 -17.80 10.01
C SER A 11 -5.21 -17.95 8.82
N LEU A 12 -4.34 -16.97 8.56
CA LEU A 12 -3.38 -17.04 7.45
C LEU A 12 -2.07 -17.70 7.91
N PRO A 13 -1.55 -18.68 7.14
CA PRO A 13 -0.22 -19.24 7.40
C PRO A 13 0.80 -18.15 7.07
N SER A 14 1.63 -17.77 8.05
CA SER A 14 2.57 -16.64 8.07
C SER A 14 1.99 -15.33 8.60
N TYR A 15 2.12 -15.09 9.91
CA TYR A 15 2.94 -14.01 10.50
C TYR A 15 2.39 -13.43 11.82
N GLU A 16 3.28 -13.09 12.75
CA GLU A 16 3.01 -12.26 13.94
C GLU A 16 2.87 -10.79 13.55
N MET A 17 1.65 -10.26 13.51
CA MET A 17 1.44 -8.83 13.35
C MET A 17 2.03 -8.10 14.58
N PRO A 18 2.89 -7.08 14.39
CA PRO A 18 3.53 -6.37 15.51
C PRO A 18 2.48 -5.65 16.36
N SER A 19 2.86 -5.06 17.50
CA SER A 19 1.90 -4.29 18.32
C SER A 19 1.27 -3.15 17.52
N ASP A 20 0.10 -2.68 17.96
CA ASP A 20 -0.69 -1.66 17.24
C ASP A 20 0.14 -0.39 16.95
N ASP A 21 1.15 -0.09 17.80
CA ASP A 21 2.02 1.09 17.68
C ASP A 21 2.99 1.04 16.48
N PHE A 22 3.23 -0.13 15.88
CA PHE A 22 4.14 -0.30 14.75
C PHE A 22 3.41 -0.55 13.42
N VAL A 23 2.08 -0.54 13.43
CA VAL A 23 1.25 -0.76 12.25
C VAL A 23 0.74 0.56 11.72
N ALA A 24 1.10 0.90 10.49
CA ALA A 24 0.46 1.99 9.78
C ALA A 24 -0.89 1.52 9.25
N VAL A 25 -1.95 2.22 9.65
CA VAL A 25 -3.24 2.12 9.00
C VAL A 25 -3.23 3.14 7.87
N ILE A 26 -3.11 2.68 6.63
CA ILE A 26 -3.10 3.57 5.45
C ILE A 26 -4.54 3.93 5.10
N ARG A 27 -5.42 2.94 5.12
CA ARG A 27 -6.86 3.10 4.86
C ARG A 27 -7.66 2.19 5.75
N ARG A 28 -8.85 2.66 6.14
CA ARG A 28 -9.84 1.86 6.84
C ARG A 28 -11.24 2.11 6.29
N ASP A 29 -11.79 1.10 5.64
CA ASP A 29 -13.16 1.16 5.10
C ASP A 29 -14.19 0.67 6.11
N ALA A 30 -13.81 -0.22 7.02
CA ALA A 30 -14.70 -0.81 8.03
C ALA A 30 -13.93 -1.23 9.30
N PRO A 31 -14.61 -1.64 10.39
CA PRO A 31 -13.93 -2.13 11.59
C PRO A 31 -12.98 -3.31 11.35
N ASP A 32 -13.31 -4.16 10.37
CA ASP A 32 -12.61 -5.39 9.97
C ASP A 32 -11.98 -5.33 8.56
N ALA A 33 -12.09 -4.20 7.86
CA ALA A 33 -11.50 -3.99 6.53
C ALA A 33 -10.53 -2.79 6.52
N GLY A 34 -9.46 -2.91 5.75
CA GLY A 34 -8.48 -1.86 5.56
C GLY A 34 -7.19 -2.35 4.92
N GLU A 35 -6.33 -1.38 4.67
CA GLU A 35 -5.02 -1.56 4.07
C GLU A 35 -3.97 -1.13 5.09
N PHE A 36 -3.08 -2.06 5.40
CA PHE A 36 -2.10 -1.95 6.47
C PHE A 36 -0.72 -2.19 5.91
N LEU A 37 0.25 -1.46 6.43
CA LEU A 37 1.65 -1.72 6.13
C LEU A 37 2.48 -1.47 7.38
N TRP A 38 3.46 -2.32 7.60
CA TRP A 38 4.42 -2.18 8.69
C TRP A 38 5.79 -2.66 8.24
N MET A 39 6.83 -2.18 8.91
CA MET A 39 8.15 -2.78 8.80
C MET A 39 8.47 -3.54 10.09
N LYS A 40 9.12 -4.70 9.96
CA LYS A 40 9.64 -5.45 11.12
C LYS A 40 11.00 -4.95 11.56
N ASP A 41 11.75 -4.43 10.61
CA ASP A 41 13.09 -3.90 10.73
C ASP A 41 13.31 -2.89 9.58
N ASP A 42 14.49 -2.27 9.49
CA ASP A 42 14.75 -1.23 8.49
C ASP A 42 14.69 -1.70 7.02
N ARG A 43 14.59 -3.02 6.79
CA ARG A 43 14.63 -3.67 5.48
C ARG A 43 13.48 -4.61 5.21
N THR A 44 12.73 -5.07 6.19
CA THR A 44 11.66 -6.04 5.98
C THR A 44 10.30 -5.39 6.16
N TYR A 45 9.51 -5.33 5.08
CA TYR A 45 8.13 -4.86 5.12
C TYR A 45 7.16 -6.03 5.16
N CYS A 46 5.99 -5.76 5.71
CA CYS A 46 4.79 -6.51 5.42
C CYS A 46 3.64 -5.55 5.13
N SER A 47 2.71 -6.06 4.34
CA SER A 47 1.47 -5.41 4.03
C SER A 47 0.33 -6.38 4.24
N ALA A 48 -0.83 -5.85 4.60
CA ALA A 48 -2.07 -6.59 4.63
C ALA A 48 -3.15 -5.80 3.90
N ILE A 49 -3.89 -6.50 3.05
CA ILE A 49 -5.09 -6.01 2.40
C ILE A 49 -6.23 -6.86 2.93
N VAL A 50 -7.19 -6.22 3.60
CA VAL A 50 -8.35 -6.89 4.18
C VAL A 50 -9.60 -6.19 3.67
N HIS A 51 -10.39 -6.91 2.88
CA HIS A 51 -11.72 -6.51 2.42
C HIS A 51 -12.70 -7.67 2.63
N GLU A 52 -13.99 -7.46 2.40
CA GLU A 52 -14.97 -8.54 2.47
C GLU A 52 -14.58 -9.68 1.52
N GLY A 53 -14.43 -10.90 2.06
CA GLY A 53 -14.02 -12.07 1.28
C GLY A 53 -12.54 -12.13 0.87
N LEU A 54 -11.71 -11.14 1.22
CA LEU A 54 -10.27 -11.12 0.95
C LEU A 54 -9.48 -10.76 2.20
N ALA A 55 -8.58 -11.65 2.62
CA ALA A 55 -7.53 -11.34 3.57
C ALA A 55 -6.21 -11.82 3.00
N ARG A 56 -5.32 -10.90 2.66
CA ARG A 56 -4.00 -11.21 2.14
C ARG A 56 -2.93 -10.50 2.93
N VAL A 57 -1.84 -11.22 3.16
CA VAL A 57 -0.63 -10.69 3.77
C VAL A 57 0.53 -11.01 2.85
N GLU A 58 1.34 -10.00 2.58
CA GLU A 58 2.59 -10.15 1.83
C GLU A 58 3.72 -9.48 2.61
N CYS A 59 4.83 -10.19 2.75
CA CYS A 59 6.04 -9.66 3.34
C CYS A 59 7.19 -9.78 2.34
N GLY A 60 8.08 -8.78 2.35
CA GLY A 60 9.22 -8.75 1.46
C GLY A 60 10.35 -7.92 2.03
N SER A 61 11.48 -7.95 1.34
CA SER A 61 12.63 -7.14 1.67
C SER A 61 12.70 -5.93 0.76
N MET A 62 13.10 -4.79 1.33
CA MET A 62 13.47 -3.60 0.58
C MET A 62 14.67 -3.92 -0.30
N PRO A 63 14.68 -3.41 -1.54
CA PRO A 63 15.78 -3.61 -2.45
C PRO A 63 17.06 -2.97 -1.88
N GLU A 64 18.21 -3.57 -2.17
CA GLU A 64 19.51 -3.06 -1.71
C GLU A 64 19.90 -1.75 -2.38
N SER A 65 19.38 -1.52 -3.57
CA SER A 65 19.53 -0.28 -4.31
C SER A 65 18.16 0.24 -4.71
N TRP A 66 18.08 1.55 -4.72
CA TRP A 66 16.86 2.29 -4.93
C TRP A 66 16.52 2.30 -6.40
N PRO A 67 15.39 1.70 -6.82
CA PRO A 67 15.03 1.71 -8.22
C PRO A 67 14.82 3.15 -8.73
N ARG A 68 14.41 4.06 -7.84
CA ARG A 68 14.27 5.51 -8.09
C ARG A 68 14.53 6.29 -6.81
N LYS A 69 14.92 7.56 -6.94
CA LYS A 69 15.17 8.46 -5.80
C LYS A 69 13.89 8.56 -4.94
N GLY A 70 13.98 8.18 -3.68
CA GLY A 70 12.90 8.28 -2.70
C GLY A 70 11.78 7.22 -2.83
N VAL A 71 11.82 6.30 -3.80
CA VAL A 71 10.83 5.22 -3.94
C VAL A 71 11.46 3.90 -3.54
N LEU A 72 10.98 3.34 -2.42
CA LEU A 72 11.47 2.06 -1.89
C LEU A 72 10.83 0.87 -2.61
N LYS A 73 9.52 0.91 -2.76
CA LYS A 73 8.73 -0.21 -3.27
C LYS A 73 7.41 0.29 -3.83
N VAL A 74 6.96 -0.33 -4.92
CA VAL A 74 5.56 -0.31 -5.36
C VAL A 74 5.16 -1.76 -5.63
N THR A 75 4.01 -2.20 -5.12
CA THR A 75 3.48 -3.55 -5.41
C THR A 75 2.89 -3.60 -6.82
N THR A 76 2.73 -4.80 -7.36
CA THR A 76 2.22 -5.03 -8.74
C THR A 76 0.73 -4.71 -8.90
N GLY A 77 0.00 -4.45 -7.81
CA GLY A 77 -1.44 -4.27 -7.84
C GLY A 77 -2.14 -5.60 -7.99
N GLU A 78 -2.55 -6.21 -6.88
CA GLU A 78 -3.16 -7.53 -6.92
C GLU A 78 -4.64 -7.42 -7.34
N PRO A 79 -5.11 -8.23 -8.32
CA PRO A 79 -6.50 -8.25 -8.73
C PRO A 79 -7.40 -8.75 -7.59
N TYR A 80 -8.42 -7.96 -7.28
CA TYR A 80 -9.52 -8.33 -6.39
C TYR A 80 -10.81 -8.47 -7.20
N GLN A 81 -11.56 -9.53 -6.87
CA GLN A 81 -12.91 -9.77 -7.36
C GLN A 81 -13.86 -9.43 -6.22
N GLU A 82 -14.74 -8.46 -6.44
CA GLU A 82 -15.81 -8.14 -5.48
C GLU A 82 -16.75 -9.33 -5.27
N LYS A 83 -16.95 -10.17 -6.30
CA LYS A 83 -17.71 -11.43 -6.19
C LYS A 83 -16.97 -12.61 -6.83
N PRO A 84 -17.09 -13.82 -6.25
CA PRO A 84 -16.52 -15.02 -6.83
C PRO A 84 -17.02 -15.25 -8.26
N GLY A 85 -16.08 -15.42 -9.20
CA GLY A 85 -16.38 -15.70 -10.61
C GLY A 85 -16.55 -14.48 -11.51
N GLU A 86 -16.45 -13.25 -10.98
CA GLU A 86 -16.42 -12.02 -11.79
C GLU A 86 -15.00 -11.70 -12.29
N GLN A 87 -14.89 -10.86 -13.32
CA GLN A 87 -13.57 -10.34 -13.70
C GLN A 87 -13.05 -9.42 -12.58
N PRO A 88 -11.72 -9.40 -12.31
CA PRO A 88 -11.16 -8.47 -11.34
C PRO A 88 -11.51 -7.04 -11.70
N SER A 89 -12.21 -6.37 -10.79
CA SER A 89 -12.72 -5.01 -10.95
C SER A 89 -12.00 -4.01 -10.07
N LEU A 90 -11.10 -4.47 -9.20
CA LEU A 90 -10.31 -3.63 -8.30
C LEU A 90 -8.87 -4.16 -8.26
N PHE A 91 -7.90 -3.26 -8.28
CA PHE A 91 -6.51 -3.60 -8.01
C PHE A 91 -5.98 -2.62 -6.98
N VAL A 92 -5.49 -3.15 -5.86
CA VAL A 92 -4.96 -2.35 -4.76
C VAL A 92 -3.45 -2.36 -4.83
N PHE A 93 -2.86 -1.17 -4.92
CA PHE A 93 -1.43 -0.94 -4.96
C PHE A 93 -0.98 -0.38 -3.63
N LEU A 94 0.20 -0.80 -3.20
CA LEU A 94 0.87 -0.26 -2.03
C LEU A 94 2.23 0.25 -2.44
N ALA A 95 2.59 1.44 -1.95
CA ALA A 95 3.92 1.99 -2.14
C ALA A 95 4.57 2.34 -0.81
N VAL A 96 5.89 2.19 -0.76
CA VAL A 96 6.74 2.69 0.31
C VAL A 96 7.70 3.70 -0.31
N VAL A 97 7.80 4.86 0.31
CA VAL A 97 8.65 5.98 -0.12
C VAL A 97 9.42 6.54 1.07
N GLU A 98 10.56 7.17 0.82
CA GLU A 98 11.30 7.85 1.89
C GLU A 98 10.66 9.18 2.27
N GLY A 99 10.82 9.54 3.54
CA GLY A 99 10.57 10.90 4.02
C GLY A 99 9.10 11.20 4.29
N GLU A 100 8.83 12.49 4.38
CA GLU A 100 7.52 13.08 4.72
C GLU A 100 7.01 13.98 3.60
N HIS A 101 7.21 13.56 2.36
CA HIS A 101 6.81 14.37 1.20
C HIS A 101 5.28 14.33 0.95
N GLY A 102 4.53 13.74 1.88
CA GLY A 102 3.08 13.74 1.85
C GLY A 102 2.48 15.15 2.09
N PRO A 103 1.18 15.34 1.77
CA PRO A 103 0.28 14.35 1.18
C PRO A 103 0.67 14.01 -0.25
N TYR A 104 0.38 12.79 -0.67
CA TYR A 104 0.65 12.31 -2.03
C TYR A 104 -0.62 12.35 -2.88
N GLY A 105 -0.48 12.63 -4.17
CA GLY A 105 -1.60 12.64 -5.11
C GLY A 105 -1.16 12.40 -6.54
N TYR A 106 -2.13 12.10 -7.41
CA TYR A 106 -1.88 12.03 -8.84
C TYR A 106 -1.42 13.39 -9.36
N GLU A 107 -0.40 13.37 -10.21
CA GLU A 107 0.01 14.55 -10.94
C GLU A 107 -1.05 14.89 -12.00
N GLY A 108 -1.54 16.14 -11.95
CA GLY A 108 -2.58 16.61 -12.86
C GLY A 108 -3.98 16.06 -12.54
N THR A 109 -4.74 15.72 -13.57
CA THR A 109 -6.10 15.19 -13.39
C THR A 109 -6.03 13.67 -13.20
N PRO A 110 -6.55 13.12 -12.08
CA PRO A 110 -6.59 11.68 -11.86
C PRO A 110 -7.34 10.96 -13.00
N PRO A 111 -6.86 9.79 -13.47
CA PRO A 111 -7.60 8.98 -14.42
C PRO A 111 -8.99 8.60 -13.89
N GLU A 112 -10.00 8.51 -14.76
CA GLU A 112 -11.39 8.21 -14.36
C GLU A 112 -11.54 6.91 -13.56
N ALA A 113 -10.67 5.92 -13.83
CA ALA A 113 -10.67 4.63 -13.15
C ALA A 113 -9.73 4.55 -11.93
N ALA A 114 -9.06 5.66 -11.57
CA ALA A 114 -8.19 5.74 -10.40
C ALA A 114 -9.01 6.09 -9.15
N GLY A 115 -8.82 5.32 -8.07
CA GLY A 115 -9.31 5.72 -6.76
C GLY A 115 -8.41 6.75 -6.10
N PRO A 116 -8.77 7.24 -4.90
CA PRO A 116 -7.94 8.17 -4.16
C PRO A 116 -6.58 7.55 -3.78
N VAL A 117 -5.58 8.42 -3.60
CA VAL A 117 -4.33 8.08 -2.92
C VAL A 117 -4.53 8.33 -1.44
N HIS A 118 -4.29 7.30 -0.64
CA HIS A 118 -4.21 7.38 0.80
C HIS A 118 -2.75 7.26 1.21
N ASP A 119 -2.32 8.09 2.14
CA ASP A 119 -0.96 8.03 2.68
C ASP A 119 -0.92 8.09 4.20
N ALA A 120 0.11 7.46 4.75
CA ALA A 120 0.45 7.49 6.16
C ALA A 120 1.97 7.61 6.31
N VAL A 121 2.42 8.42 7.27
CA VAL A 121 3.84 8.53 7.60
C VAL A 121 4.13 7.75 8.87
N VAL A 122 5.17 6.92 8.83
CA VAL A 122 5.62 6.14 9.99
C VAL A 122 7.07 6.49 10.32
N THR A 123 7.33 6.66 11.61
CA THR A 123 8.68 6.76 12.16
C THR A 123 9.06 5.43 12.81
N PHE A 124 10.11 4.79 12.32
CA PHE A 124 10.65 3.55 12.87
C PHE A 124 11.49 3.79 14.12
N ALA A 125 11.75 2.74 14.90
CA ALA A 125 12.62 2.81 16.08
C ALA A 125 14.04 3.28 15.75
N SER A 126 14.51 3.06 14.52
CA SER A 126 15.76 3.61 13.98
C SER A 126 15.75 5.13 13.78
N GLY A 127 14.60 5.79 13.95
CA GLY A 127 14.36 7.20 13.65
C GLY A 127 14.04 7.49 12.18
N ARG A 128 14.11 6.47 11.31
CA ARG A 128 13.80 6.60 9.90
C ARG A 128 12.32 6.89 9.70
N ARG A 129 12.00 7.83 8.82
CA ARG A 129 10.61 8.17 8.46
C ARG A 129 10.32 7.72 7.04
N LEU A 130 9.23 6.97 6.86
CA LEU A 130 8.77 6.49 5.56
C LEU A 130 7.33 6.93 5.32
N GLY A 131 7.02 7.30 4.09
CA GLY A 131 5.66 7.43 3.57
C GLY A 131 5.17 6.08 3.07
N LEU A 132 3.94 5.74 3.41
CA LEU A 132 3.27 4.52 3.04
C LEU A 132 2.00 4.90 2.31
N LEU A 133 1.83 4.42 1.09
CA LEU A 133 0.71 4.80 0.26
C LEU A 133 -0.12 3.58 -0.10
N SER A 134 -1.42 3.79 -0.23
CA SER A 134 -2.36 2.87 -0.80
C SER A 134 -3.25 3.59 -1.80
N TYR A 135 -3.49 2.95 -2.93
CA TYR A 135 -4.32 3.50 -3.99
C TYR A 135 -4.89 2.37 -4.84
N GLU A 136 -6.06 2.62 -5.40
CA GLU A 136 -6.80 1.60 -6.15
C GLU A 136 -6.96 1.98 -7.61
N LYS A 137 -7.23 0.98 -8.44
CA LYS A 137 -7.82 1.18 -9.77
C LYS A 137 -8.96 0.21 -10.02
N ARG A 138 -9.91 0.64 -10.86
CA ARG A 138 -11.07 -0.18 -11.27
C ARG A 138 -11.03 -0.68 -12.72
N SER A 139 -9.90 -0.51 -13.39
CA SER A 139 -9.71 -0.92 -14.79
C SER A 139 -8.34 -1.55 -15.01
N SER A 140 -8.27 -2.55 -15.89
CA SER A 140 -7.00 -3.12 -16.35
C SER A 140 -6.25 -2.20 -17.33
N ARG A 141 -6.93 -1.22 -17.92
CA ARG A 141 -6.37 -0.22 -18.85
C ARG A 141 -6.33 1.14 -18.16
N ILE A 142 -5.14 1.72 -18.01
CA ILE A 142 -4.98 3.08 -17.50
C ILE A 142 -3.96 3.85 -18.35
N PRO A 143 -4.21 5.14 -18.64
CA PRO A 143 -3.16 6.04 -19.10
C PRO A 143 -1.98 6.12 -18.12
N GLU A 144 -0.79 6.42 -18.65
CA GLU A 144 0.38 6.70 -17.81
C GLU A 144 0.10 7.92 -16.91
N THR A 145 0.33 7.77 -15.61
CA THR A 145 0.19 8.84 -14.62
C THR A 145 1.22 8.63 -13.51
N GLU A 146 1.59 9.72 -12.85
CA GLU A 146 2.51 9.70 -11.71
C GLU A 146 1.78 10.07 -10.43
N ILE A 147 2.27 9.54 -9.31
CA ILE A 147 1.94 10.03 -7.97
C ILE A 147 3.14 10.82 -7.48
N CYS A 148 2.88 12.03 -7.02
CA CYS A 148 3.88 12.95 -6.49
C CYS A 148 3.56 13.35 -5.04
N GLY A 149 4.61 13.57 -4.26
CA GLY A 149 4.51 14.28 -2.99
C GLY A 149 4.23 15.78 -3.20
N ALA A 150 3.67 16.44 -2.19
CA ALA A 150 3.26 17.84 -2.26
C ALA A 150 4.40 18.83 -2.59
N ASP A 151 5.63 18.48 -2.24
CA ASP A 151 6.84 19.28 -2.53
C ASP A 151 7.50 18.92 -3.88
N GLY A 152 6.97 17.92 -4.59
CA GLY A 152 7.52 17.41 -5.85
C GLY A 152 8.86 16.68 -5.72
N ALA A 153 9.36 16.41 -4.49
CA ALA A 153 10.67 15.80 -4.29
C ALA A 153 10.67 14.30 -4.62
N VAL A 154 9.52 13.65 -4.51
CA VAL A 154 9.31 12.24 -4.85
C VAL A 154 8.11 12.13 -5.79
N CYS A 155 8.37 11.68 -7.02
CA CYS A 155 7.36 11.36 -8.03
C CYS A 155 7.66 9.98 -8.63
N PHE A 156 6.61 9.21 -8.90
CA PHE A 156 6.76 7.89 -9.50
C PHE A 156 5.53 7.45 -10.28
N PRO A 157 5.69 6.59 -11.31
CA PRO A 157 4.58 6.01 -12.04
C PRO A 157 3.64 5.27 -11.08
N ALA A 158 2.37 5.65 -11.09
CA ALA A 158 1.37 5.05 -10.21
C ALA A 158 1.19 3.55 -10.53
N TYR A 159 1.28 3.17 -11.81
CA TYR A 159 1.00 1.81 -12.23
C TYR A 159 2.20 1.24 -12.99
N TYR A 160 2.85 0.25 -12.39
CA TYR A 160 3.85 -0.54 -13.11
C TYR A 160 3.13 -1.62 -13.92
N PRO A 161 3.52 -1.86 -15.18
CA PRO A 161 3.00 -3.01 -15.93
C PRO A 161 3.38 -4.29 -15.19
N ASN A 162 2.42 -5.23 -15.06
CA ASN A 162 2.73 -6.60 -14.67
C ASN A 162 3.76 -7.12 -15.67
N ARG A 163 4.98 -7.41 -15.21
CA ARG A 163 5.99 -8.10 -16.02
C ARG A 163 5.61 -9.56 -16.20
#